data_AF-A0A1S4BFL5-F1
#
_entry.id   AF-A0A1S4BFL5-F1
#
_cell.length_a   1.000
_cell.length_b   1.000
_cell.length_c   1.000
_cell.angle_alpha   90.00
_cell.angle_beta   90.00
_cell.angle_gamma   90.00
#
_symmetry.space_group_name_H-M   'P 1'
#
loop_
_entity.id
_entity.type
_entity.pdbx_description
1 polymer ?
#
loop_
_entity_poly.entity_id
_entity_poly.type
_entity_poly.pdbx_seq_one_letter_code
_entity_poly.pdbx_strand_id
1 'polypeptide(L)'
;MSNMQTEEELERRKLEEALEVKSLRRIISAYLNYPEAAEEDVKRWERSFRKLPPRHKALLSHLPSKFQKLRWCIAQNSYFIFEMLKVFEPPLDMSQDIDNCENQHLDVVSDSHHSSRSRNP
;
A
#
# COMPACT_ATOMS: atom_id res chain seq x y z
N MET A 1 7.53 23.30 -38.69
CA MET A 1 6.75 22.13 -38.21
C MET A 1 7.59 21.18 -37.33
N SER A 2 8.93 21.16 -37.40
CA SER A 2 9.79 20.29 -36.57
C SER A 2 9.88 20.70 -35.09
N ASN A 3 9.80 21.99 -34.75
CA ASN A 3 9.99 22.46 -33.35
C ASN A 3 8.82 22.16 -32.40
N MET A 4 7.61 21.94 -32.91
CA MET A 4 6.43 21.62 -32.08
C MET A 4 6.45 20.17 -31.58
N GLN A 5 6.96 19.24 -32.40
CA GLN A 5 7.05 17.82 -32.03
C GLN A 5 8.02 17.60 -30.86
N THR A 6 9.10 18.37 -30.82
CA THR A 6 10.08 18.33 -29.72
C THR A 6 9.54 18.89 -28.40
N GLU A 7 8.61 19.85 -28.45
CA GLU A 7 7.98 20.43 -27.25
C GLU A 7 6.93 19.48 -26.66
N GLU A 8 6.09 18.87 -27.50
CA GLU A 8 5.15 17.82 -27.06
C GLU A 8 5.86 16.59 -26.47
N GLU A 9 6.98 16.17 -27.08
CA GLU A 9 7.80 15.08 -26.53
C GLU A 9 8.44 15.44 -25.18
N LEU A 10 8.88 16.68 -25.01
CA LEU A 10 9.43 17.16 -23.74
C LEU A 10 8.37 17.16 -22.64
N GLU A 11 7.17 17.65 -22.92
CA GLU A 11 6.06 17.66 -21.95
C GLU A 11 5.60 16.25 -21.58
N ARG A 12 5.56 15.33 -22.56
CA ARG A 12 5.30 13.90 -22.28
C ARG A 12 6.34 13.32 -21.33
N ARG A 13 7.63 13.56 -21.58
CA ARG A 13 8.71 13.07 -20.70
C ARG A 13 8.61 13.62 -19.28
N LYS A 14 8.31 14.92 -19.13
CA LYS A 14 8.09 15.52 -17.81
C LYS A 14 6.90 14.89 -17.08
N LEU A 15 5.82 14.61 -17.80
CA LEU A 15 4.65 13.94 -17.24
C LEU A 15 4.99 12.51 -16.79
N GLU A 16 5.70 11.75 -17.62
CA GLU A 16 6.17 10.39 -17.28
C GLU A 16 7.07 10.40 -16.04
N GLU A 17 8.05 11.30 -15.99
CA GLU A 17 8.94 11.46 -14.82
C GLU A 17 8.16 11.81 -13.55
N ALA A 18 7.17 12.71 -13.65
CA ALA A 18 6.31 13.05 -12.51
C ALA A 18 5.49 11.85 -12.02
N LEU A 19 4.96 11.02 -12.94
CA LEU A 19 4.24 9.79 -12.60
C LEU A 19 5.16 8.74 -11.99
N GLU A 20 6.40 8.61 -12.48
CA GLU A 20 7.41 7.73 -11.91
C GLU A 20 7.75 8.13 -10.47
N VAL A 21 8.02 9.41 -10.22
CA VAL A 21 8.27 9.95 -8.86
C VAL A 21 7.08 9.68 -7.94
N LYS A 22 5.85 9.93 -8.41
CA LYS A 22 4.62 9.64 -7.66
C LYS A 22 4.50 8.16 -7.32
N SER A 23 4.79 7.27 -8.27
CA SER A 23 4.73 5.82 -8.07
C SER A 23 5.79 5.35 -7.08
N LEU A 24 7.02 5.87 -7.18
CA LEU A 24 8.14 5.56 -6.32
C LEU A 24 7.84 5.96 -4.87
N ARG A 25 7.30 7.16 -4.66
CA ARG A 25 6.85 7.62 -3.33
C ARG A 25 5.85 6.65 -2.71
N ARG A 26 4.83 6.21 -3.46
CA ARG A 26 3.84 5.23 -2.96
C ARG A 26 4.50 3.91 -2.53
N ILE A 27 5.48 3.43 -3.30
CA ILE A 27 6.23 2.21 -2.97
C ILE A 27 7.01 2.41 -1.67
N ILE A 28 7.71 3.53 -1.53
CA ILE A 28 8.48 3.83 -0.32
C ILE A 28 7.58 3.97 0.90
N SER A 29 6.45 4.69 0.80
CA SER A 29 5.48 4.80 1.89
C SER A 29 4.96 3.43 2.32
N ALA A 30 4.72 2.51 1.38
CA ALA A 30 4.33 1.14 1.70
C ALA A 30 5.43 0.37 2.46
N TYR A 31 6.69 0.53 2.07
CA TYR A 31 7.83 -0.04 2.79
C TYR A 31 7.98 0.54 4.20
N LEU A 32 7.84 1.86 4.35
CA LEU A 32 7.91 2.52 5.67
C LEU A 32 6.78 2.06 6.59
N ASN A 33 5.60 1.79 6.05
CA ASN A 33 4.44 1.30 6.79
C ASN A 33 4.49 -0.21 7.11
N TYR A 34 5.42 -0.97 6.52
CA TYR A 34 5.51 -2.42 6.69
C TYR A 34 5.53 -2.89 8.16
N PRO A 35 6.36 -2.32 9.07
CA PRO A 35 6.47 -2.85 10.43
C PRO A 35 5.16 -2.75 11.22
N GLU A 36 4.45 -1.63 11.08
CA GLU A 36 3.18 -1.39 11.75
C GLU A 36 2.07 -2.29 11.18
N ALA A 37 1.94 -2.35 9.85
CA ALA A 37 0.95 -3.18 9.19
C ALA A 37 1.13 -4.67 9.54
N ALA A 38 2.37 -5.17 9.53
CA ALA A 38 2.68 -6.55 9.86
C ALA A 38 2.43 -6.87 11.34
N GLU A 39 2.72 -5.95 12.26
CA GLU A 39 2.41 -6.14 13.69
C GLU A 39 0.90 -6.14 13.95
N GLU A 40 0.12 -5.32 13.25
CA GLU A 40 -1.34 -5.31 13.38
C GLU A 40 -1.99 -6.64 12.97
N ASP A 41 -1.44 -7.30 11.94
CA ASP A 41 -1.84 -8.67 11.58
C ASP A 41 -1.58 -9.65 12.73
N VAL A 42 -0.40 -9.61 13.35
CA VAL A 42 -0.07 -10.47 14.50
C VAL A 42 -1.00 -10.19 15.68
N LYS A 43 -1.22 -8.92 16.01
CA LYS A 43 -2.18 -8.52 17.07
C LYS A 43 -3.60 -9.00 16.77
N ARG A 44 -4.04 -8.96 15.50
CA ARG A 44 -5.36 -9.47 15.09
C ARG A 44 -5.47 -10.98 15.33
N TRP A 45 -4.42 -11.74 14.99
CA TRP A 45 -4.38 -13.18 15.25
C TRP A 45 -4.35 -13.50 16.73
N GLU A 46 -3.57 -12.77 17.52
CA GLU A 46 -3.54 -12.92 18.98
C GLU A 46 -4.89 -12.63 19.61
N ARG A 47 -5.56 -11.54 19.22
CA ARG A 47 -6.92 -11.22 19.67
C ARG A 47 -7.89 -12.35 19.35
N SER A 48 -7.80 -12.91 18.15
CA SER A 48 -8.64 -14.04 17.73
C SER A 48 -8.36 -15.29 18.56
N PHE A 49 -7.08 -15.61 18.79
CA PHE A 49 -6.67 -16.72 19.65
C PHE A 49 -7.15 -16.56 21.10
N ARG A 50 -7.07 -15.34 21.67
CA ARG A 50 -7.54 -15.06 23.03
C ARG A 50 -9.03 -15.32 23.21
N LYS A 51 -9.84 -15.13 22.17
CA LYS A 51 -11.30 -15.40 22.19
C LYS A 51 -11.65 -16.90 22.18
N LEU A 52 -10.71 -17.79 21.88
CA LEU A 52 -10.98 -19.22 21.79
C LEU A 52 -11.24 -19.85 23.19
N PRO A 53 -12.14 -20.86 23.27
CA PRO A 53 -12.30 -21.67 24.46
C PRO A 53 -11.01 -22.42 24.84
N PRO A 54 -10.77 -22.76 26.12
CA PRO A 54 -9.56 -23.44 26.58
C PRO A 54 -9.24 -24.73 25.80
N ARG A 55 -10.26 -25.55 25.51
CA ARG A 55 -10.11 -26.79 24.73
C ARG A 55 -9.51 -26.56 23.34
N HIS A 56 -9.88 -25.47 22.65
CA HIS A 56 -9.34 -25.16 21.33
C HIS A 56 -7.96 -24.52 21.41
N LYS A 57 -7.69 -23.74 22.47
CA LYS A 57 -6.35 -23.22 22.75
C LYS A 57 -5.34 -24.33 23.03
N ALA A 58 -5.76 -25.42 23.69
CA ALA A 58 -4.91 -26.57 23.96
C ALA A 58 -4.40 -27.23 22.66
N LEU A 59 -5.25 -27.34 21.63
CA LEU A 59 -4.87 -27.84 20.30
C LEU A 59 -3.88 -26.92 19.59
N LEU A 60 -3.87 -25.64 19.97
CA LEU A 60 -3.10 -24.57 19.33
C LEU A 60 -2.05 -23.98 20.29
N SER A 61 -1.55 -24.79 21.23
CA SER A 61 -0.63 -24.36 22.30
C SER A 61 0.70 -23.78 21.79
N HIS A 62 1.08 -24.09 20.54
CA HIS A 62 2.27 -23.58 19.88
C HIS A 62 2.12 -22.15 19.32
N LEU A 63 0.89 -21.64 19.15
CA LEU A 63 0.64 -20.33 18.52
C LEU A 63 1.28 -19.14 19.25
N PRO A 64 1.28 -19.04 20.59
CA PRO A 64 1.98 -17.96 21.29
C PRO A 64 3.47 -17.87 20.91
N SER A 65 4.16 -19.01 20.85
CA SER A 65 5.57 -19.03 20.40
C SER A 65 5.70 -18.67 18.91
N LYS A 66 4.76 -19.12 18.07
CA LYS A 66 4.71 -18.71 16.66
C LYS A 66 4.58 -17.20 16.50
N PHE A 67 3.72 -16.53 17.29
CA PHE A 67 3.58 -15.08 17.26
C PHE A 67 4.87 -14.34 17.65
N GLN A 68 5.58 -14.82 18.67
CA GLN A 68 6.89 -14.27 19.04
C GLN A 68 7.91 -14.40 17.90
N LYS A 69 8.00 -15.59 17.29
CA LYS A 69 8.88 -15.82 16.13
C LYS A 69 8.51 -14.94 14.94
N LEU A 70 7.22 -14.75 14.68
CA LEU A 70 6.74 -13.84 13.63
C LEU A 70 7.21 -12.41 13.88
N ARG A 71 7.10 -11.90 15.11
CA ARG A 71 7.61 -10.56 15.46
C ARG A 71 9.11 -10.43 15.25
N TRP A 72 9.87 -11.46 15.60
CA TRP A 72 11.31 -11.48 15.32
C TRP A 72 11.59 -11.39 13.81
N CYS A 73 10.89 -12.19 13.00
CA CYS A 73 11.01 -12.10 11.53
C CYS A 73 10.59 -10.73 11.00
N ILE A 74 9.50 -10.15 11.50
CA ILE A 74 9.06 -8.79 11.12
C ILE A 74 10.17 -7.78 11.44
N ALA A 75 10.82 -7.88 12.59
CA ALA A 75 11.93 -7.00 12.94
C ALA A 75 13.12 -7.16 11.98
N GLN A 76 13.48 -8.39 11.61
CA GLN A 76 14.55 -8.65 10.63
C GLN A 76 14.21 -8.07 9.25
N ASN A 77 12.98 -8.27 8.80
CA ASN A 77 12.51 -7.74 7.52
C ASN A 77 12.47 -6.21 7.53
N SER A 78 12.00 -5.61 8.63
CA SER A 78 11.95 -4.16 8.82
C SER A 78 13.35 -3.55 8.78
N TYR A 79 14.32 -4.20 9.46
CA TYR A 79 15.71 -3.79 9.41
C TYR A 79 16.25 -3.80 7.98
N PHE A 80 16.06 -4.92 7.26
CA PHE A 80 16.47 -5.01 5.85
C PHE A 80 15.85 -3.91 4.98
N ILE A 81 14.54 -3.68 5.11
CA ILE A 81 13.82 -2.65 4.36
C ILE A 81 14.42 -1.27 4.65
N PHE A 82 14.64 -0.92 5.92
CA PHE A 82 15.20 0.38 6.28
C PHE A 82 16.63 0.56 5.82
N GLU A 83 17.48 -0.47 5.90
CA GLU A 83 18.83 -0.41 5.33
C GLU A 83 18.78 -0.24 3.81
N MET A 84 17.90 -0.96 3.12
CA MET A 84 17.71 -0.80 1.67
C MET A 84 17.28 0.62 1.32
N LEU A 85 16.35 1.21 2.07
CA LEU A 85 15.88 2.58 1.84
C LEU A 85 16.95 3.65 2.13
N LYS A 86 17.87 3.41 3.07
CA LYS A 86 18.99 4.33 3.37
C LYS A 86 20.01 4.45 2.25
N VAL A 87 20.08 3.47 1.34
CA VAL A 87 21.01 3.50 0.19
C VAL A 87 20.62 4.59 -0.82
N PHE A 88 19.39 5.12 -0.76
CA PHE A 88 18.97 6.26 -1.55
C PHE A 88 19.33 7.58 -0.82
N GLU A 89 20.16 8.44 -1.43
CA GLU A 89 20.56 9.77 -0.95
C GLU A 89 20.18 10.81 -2.03
N PRO A 90 19.73 12.08 -1.77
CA PRO A 90 19.40 12.84 -0.54
C PRO A 90 17.90 12.69 -0.12
N PRO A 91 17.38 13.35 0.96
CA PRO A 91 16.16 12.89 1.62
C PRO A 91 15.03 12.91 0.60
N LEU A 92 14.42 11.75 0.37
CA LEU A 92 13.19 11.65 -0.37
C LEU A 92 12.24 12.61 0.32
N ASP A 93 12.03 13.76 -0.30
CA ASP A 93 11.19 14.81 0.25
C ASP A 93 9.75 14.29 0.20
N MET A 94 9.38 13.63 1.30
CA MET A 94 8.03 13.16 1.58
C MET A 94 7.19 14.28 2.21
N SER A 95 7.67 15.53 2.26
CA SER A 95 6.87 16.65 2.80
C SER A 95 5.63 16.96 1.97
N GLN A 96 5.50 16.35 0.78
CA GLN A 96 4.27 16.30 0.00
C GLN A 96 3.41 15.08 0.35
N ASP A 97 3.34 14.72 1.62
CA ASP A 97 2.18 14.00 2.12
C ASP A 97 1.01 14.99 2.09
N ILE A 98 -0.14 14.57 1.52
CA ILE A 98 -1.39 15.33 1.31
C ILE A 98 -1.31 16.13 -0.01
N ASP A 99 -2.02 15.83 -1.11
CA ASP A 99 -3.43 15.48 -1.21
C ASP A 99 -3.79 14.98 -2.63
N ASN A 100 -4.97 14.39 -2.73
CA ASN A 100 -5.86 14.35 -3.90
C ASN A 100 -5.30 13.94 -5.27
N CYS A 101 -5.49 12.68 -5.62
CA CYS A 101 -5.96 12.38 -6.96
C CYS A 101 -7.24 11.57 -6.81
N GLU A 102 -8.32 12.30 -6.52
CA GLU A 102 -9.67 11.84 -6.81
C GLU A 102 -9.69 11.29 -8.25
N ASN A 103 -10.39 10.17 -8.39
CA ASN A 103 -10.78 9.59 -9.66
C ASN A 103 -11.24 10.67 -10.67
N GLN A 104 -10.38 11.07 -11.60
CA GLN A 104 -10.80 11.82 -12.79
C GLN A 104 -10.17 11.18 -14.03
N HIS A 105 -10.61 9.97 -14.34
CA HIS A 105 -10.63 9.50 -15.74
C HIS A 105 -11.64 8.34 -15.92
N LEU A 106 -12.92 8.61 -15.65
CA LEU A 106 -14.01 7.79 -16.18
C LEU A 106 -15.14 8.71 -16.67
N ASP A 107 -14.82 9.55 -17.66
CA ASP A 107 -15.82 10.23 -18.48
C ASP A 107 -15.46 10.08 -19.96
N VAL A 108 -15.50 8.84 -20.46
CA VAL A 108 -15.84 8.56 -21.87
C VAL A 108 -16.52 7.20 -21.91
N VAL A 109 -17.83 7.18 -21.72
CA VAL A 109 -18.84 6.70 -22.69
C VAL A 109 -20.18 6.77 -21.93
N SER A 110 -20.88 7.89 -22.13
CA SER A 110 -22.34 7.89 -22.09
C SER A 110 -22.80 7.04 -23.27
N ASP A 111 -23.49 5.94 -23.01
CA ASP A 111 -24.78 5.81 -23.67
C ASP A 111 -25.83 5.05 -22.84
N SER A 112 -26.98 5.68 -22.86
CA SER A 112 -28.29 5.37 -22.29
C SER A 112 -28.71 3.89 -22.25
N HIS A 113 -29.31 3.47 -21.12
CA HIS A 113 -30.70 2.98 -21.10
C HIS A 113 -31.27 2.87 -19.68
N HIS A 114 -32.40 3.56 -19.48
CA HIS A 114 -33.19 3.63 -18.27
C HIS A 114 -33.97 2.34 -17.93
N SER A 115 -34.37 2.26 -16.65
CA SER A 115 -35.55 1.57 -16.09
C SER A 115 -35.33 0.10 -15.70
N SER A 116 -35.75 -0.44 -14.54
CA SER A 116 -36.49 0.07 -13.38
C SER A 116 -36.38 -0.94 -12.22
N ARG A 117 -36.33 -0.41 -11.00
CA ARG A 117 -36.90 -0.92 -9.73
C ARG A 117 -37.67 -2.27 -9.76
N SER A 118 -37.24 -3.25 -8.97
CA SER A 118 -38.00 -3.73 -7.79
C SER A 118 -37.22 -4.75 -6.95
N ARG A 119 -37.38 -4.63 -5.62
CA ARG A 119 -36.89 -5.56 -4.60
C ARG A 119 -37.76 -6.83 -4.51
N ASN A 120 -37.14 -7.90 -3.99
CA ASN A 120 -37.70 -9.04 -3.23
C ASN A 120 -38.33 -10.18 -4.05
N PRO A 121 -38.42 -11.44 -3.55
CA PRO A 121 -38.55 -11.92 -2.16
C PRO A 121 -37.26 -12.24 -1.40
#